data_AF-A0A8D8RPQ3-F1
#
_entry.id   AF-A0A8D8RPQ3-F1
#
_cell.length_a   1.000
_cell.length_b   1.000
_cell.length_c   1.000
_cell.angle_alpha   90.00
_cell.angle_beta   90.00
_cell.angle_gamma   90.00
#
_symmetry.space_group_name_H-M   'P 1'
#
loop_
_entity.id
_entity.type
_entity.pdbx_description
1 polymer ?
#
loop_
_entity_poly.entity_id
_entity_poly.type
_entity_poly.pdbx_seq_one_letter_code
_entity_poly.pdbx_strand_id
1 'polypeptide(L)'
;MGSLEGAIMTGFICRLCSKMNHCVIHMYGEEGRRLKLVSRIREYLPVKIEPNDPLPKTICRQCIYRLQCHHRLMRQITLARKRLSKKILERQLVQMETVQERVHVFQREGTPPPNNYNTHPSDSRPIQSDYLTSQIERSPSQIVSDTEQAIQSILNNNA
;
A
#
# COMPACT_ATOMS: atom_id res chain seq x y z
N MET A 1 47.00 -25.29 19.57
CA MET A 1 45.94 -25.16 18.55
C MET A 1 44.61 -25.43 19.23
N GLY A 2 43.75 -24.42 19.40
CA GLY A 2 42.49 -24.58 20.13
C GLY A 2 41.45 -25.35 19.31
N SER A 3 40.74 -26.28 19.96
CA SER A 3 39.65 -27.05 19.34
C SER A 3 38.43 -26.15 19.08
N LEU A 4 37.85 -26.24 17.88
CA LEU A 4 36.62 -25.55 17.47
C LEU A 4 35.35 -26.35 17.82
N GLU A 5 35.49 -27.46 18.53
CA GLU A 5 34.47 -28.51 18.69
C GLU A 5 33.27 -28.13 19.58
N GLY A 6 33.17 -26.85 19.96
CA GLY A 6 31.99 -26.25 20.58
C GLY A 6 31.72 -24.79 20.17
N ALA A 7 32.42 -24.27 19.15
CA ALA A 7 32.26 -22.88 18.73
C ALA A 7 30.97 -22.71 17.90
N ILE A 8 29.95 -22.07 18.49
CA ILE A 8 28.75 -21.69 17.75
C ILE A 8 29.12 -20.55 16.79
N MET A 9 29.27 -20.86 15.51
CA MET A 9 29.53 -19.88 14.46
C MET A 9 28.25 -19.09 14.13
N THR A 10 27.79 -18.24 15.05
CA THR A 10 26.57 -17.41 14.92
C THR A 10 26.67 -16.34 13.82
N GLY A 11 27.87 -16.07 13.32
CA GLY A 11 28.14 -15.09 12.26
C GLY A 11 27.52 -15.41 10.90
N PHE A 12 27.02 -16.63 10.67
CA PHE A 12 26.54 -17.09 9.36
C PHE A 12 25.03 -17.33 9.28
N ILE A 13 24.26 -17.07 10.34
CA ILE A 13 22.80 -17.27 10.36
C ILE A 13 22.10 -16.03 9.81
N CYS A 14 21.31 -16.20 8.75
CA CYS A 14 20.55 -15.10 8.15
C CYS A 14 19.32 -14.73 8.98
N ARG A 15 19.16 -13.45 9.32
CA ARG A 15 18.01 -12.89 10.05
C ARG A 15 16.66 -13.13 9.40
N LEU A 16 16.60 -13.21 8.07
CA LEU A 16 15.34 -13.25 7.32
C LEU A 16 14.86 -14.66 6.99
N CYS A 17 15.76 -15.63 6.85
CA CYS A 17 15.38 -17.01 6.56
C CYS A 17 15.80 -18.01 7.63
N SER A 18 16.51 -17.56 8.67
CA SER A 18 17.03 -18.37 9.78
C SER A 18 17.95 -19.52 9.35
N LYS A 19 18.45 -19.52 8.11
CA LYS A 19 19.38 -20.53 7.58
C LYS A 19 20.82 -20.08 7.77
N MET A 20 21.71 -21.04 7.98
CA MET A 20 23.15 -20.81 7.91
C MET A 20 23.57 -20.62 6.44
N ASN A 21 24.40 -19.62 6.18
CA ASN A 21 24.88 -19.27 4.84
C ASN A 21 26.36 -18.89 4.92
N HIS A 22 27.19 -19.42 4.02
CA HIS A 22 28.62 -19.10 3.98
C HIS A 22 28.92 -17.61 3.71
N CYS A 23 27.99 -16.90 3.07
CA CYS A 23 28.12 -15.49 2.75
C CYS A 23 26.92 -14.71 3.30
N VAL A 24 27.19 -13.84 4.28
CA VAL A 24 26.20 -12.95 4.86
C VAL A 24 26.76 -11.53 5.03
N ILE A 25 25.87 -10.55 5.04
CA ILE A 25 26.20 -9.12 5.19
C ILE A 25 25.62 -8.63 6.52
N HIS A 26 26.44 -7.95 7.31
CA HIS A 26 25.99 -7.32 8.56
C HIS A 26 25.07 -6.11 8.25
N MET A 27 23.84 -6.10 8.78
CA MET A 27 22.81 -5.09 8.45
C MET A 27 23.20 -3.67 8.86
N TYR A 28 23.96 -3.52 9.94
CA TYR A 28 24.50 -2.23 10.41
C TYR A 28 25.92 -1.95 9.94
N GLY A 29 26.55 -2.88 9.20
CA GLY A 29 27.87 -2.65 8.61
C GLY A 29 27.81 -1.68 7.44
N GLU A 30 28.97 -1.34 6.88
CA GLU A 30 29.08 -0.42 5.74
C GLU A 30 28.21 -0.86 4.56
N GLU A 31 28.35 -2.11 4.11
CA GLU A 31 27.54 -2.67 3.03
C GLU A 31 26.04 -2.71 3.36
N GLY A 32 25.68 -3.02 4.61
CA GLY A 32 24.29 -3.03 5.06
C GLY A 32 23.65 -1.63 5.01
N ARG A 33 24.42 -0.60 5.38
CA ARG A 33 24.00 0.81 5.27
C ARG A 33 23.90 1.27 3.81
N ARG A 34 24.90 0.95 2.98
CA ARG A 34 24.90 1.25 1.54
C ARG A 34 23.67 0.69 0.83
N LEU A 35 23.28 -0.54 1.18
CA LEU A 35 22.10 -1.22 0.64
C LEU A 35 20.78 -0.84 1.33
N LYS A 36 20.83 -0.02 2.38
CA LYS A 36 19.70 0.40 3.23
C LYS A 36 18.86 -0.78 3.73
N LEU A 37 19.53 -1.86 4.17
CA LEU A 37 18.87 -3.13 4.51
C LEU A 37 17.81 -2.95 5.60
N VAL A 38 18.17 -2.29 6.71
CA VAL A 38 17.28 -2.10 7.85
C VAL A 38 16.03 -1.31 7.46
N SER A 39 16.19 -0.20 6.74
CA SER A 39 15.07 0.64 6.28
C SER A 39 14.12 -0.15 5.39
N ARG A 40 14.65 -0.88 4.41
CA ARG A 40 13.82 -1.68 3.49
C ARG A 40 13.11 -2.83 4.19
N ILE A 41 13.73 -3.46 5.17
CA ILE A 41 13.06 -4.53 5.92
C ILE A 41 11.88 -3.95 6.69
N ARG A 42 12.05 -2.85 7.41
CA ARG A 42 10.93 -2.21 8.13
C ARG A 42 9.82 -1.73 7.21
N GLU A 43 10.17 -1.31 5.99
CA GLU A 43 9.20 -0.83 5.00
C GLU A 43 8.34 -1.96 4.41
N TYR A 44 8.91 -3.15 4.20
CA TYR A 44 8.25 -4.23 3.44
C TYR A 44 7.92 -5.48 4.24
N LEU A 45 8.45 -5.64 5.45
CA LEU A 45 8.25 -6.80 6.30
C LEU A 45 7.76 -6.34 7.68
N PRO A 46 6.74 -6.99 8.26
CA PRO A 46 6.23 -6.67 9.59
C PRO A 46 7.15 -7.26 10.68
N VAL A 47 8.43 -6.89 10.65
CA VAL A 47 9.43 -7.39 11.60
C VAL A 47 10.19 -6.22 12.24
N LYS A 48 10.25 -6.25 13.58
CA LYS A 48 11.00 -5.25 14.34
C LYS A 48 12.49 -5.61 14.33
N ILE A 49 13.31 -4.67 13.85
CA ILE A 49 14.77 -4.83 13.81
C ILE A 49 15.43 -3.67 14.55
N GLU A 50 16.07 -4.00 15.67
CA GLU A 50 16.79 -3.07 16.54
C GLU A 50 18.27 -3.44 16.67
N PRO A 51 19.17 -2.46 16.91
CA PRO A 51 20.60 -2.74 17.10
C PRO A 51 20.87 -3.64 18.30
N ASN A 52 20.11 -3.44 19.37
CA ASN A 52 20.34 -4.09 20.67
C ASN A 52 19.62 -5.45 20.84
N ASP A 53 18.88 -5.91 19.83
CA ASP A 53 18.16 -7.19 19.90
C ASP A 53 19.12 -8.40 19.92
N PRO A 54 18.85 -9.49 20.65
CA PRO A 54 19.76 -10.64 20.78
C PRO A 54 19.88 -11.51 19.50
N LEU A 55 19.13 -11.21 18.43
CA LEU A 55 19.04 -12.06 17.25
C LEU A 55 20.09 -11.71 16.17
N PRO A 56 20.35 -12.61 15.19
CA PRO A 56 21.43 -12.45 14.22
C PRO A 56 21.36 -11.12 13.46
N LYS A 57 22.50 -10.41 13.38
CA LYS A 57 22.62 -9.12 12.70
C LYS A 57 23.13 -9.25 11.27
N THR A 58 23.01 -10.43 10.67
CA THR A 58 23.49 -10.70 9.31
C THR A 58 22.37 -11.19 8.40
N ILE A 59 22.50 -10.93 7.10
CA ILE A 59 21.52 -11.31 6.08
C ILE A 59 22.24 -11.95 4.90
N CYS A 60 21.75 -13.10 4.44
CA CYS A 60 22.33 -13.76 3.27
C CYS A 60 21.97 -13.04 1.96
N ARG A 61 22.80 -13.26 0.93
CA ARG A 61 22.61 -12.65 -0.39
C ARG A 61 21.25 -12.95 -1.02
N GLN A 62 20.73 -14.17 -0.84
CA GLN A 62 19.44 -14.55 -1.40
C GLN A 62 18.28 -13.74 -0.81
N CYS A 63 18.30 -13.51 0.51
CA CYS A 63 17.29 -12.69 1.16
C CYS A 63 17.41 -11.21 0.75
N ILE A 64 18.63 -10.70 0.58
CA ILE A 64 18.86 -9.34 0.07
C ILE A 64 18.30 -9.19 -1.35
N TYR A 65 18.56 -10.15 -2.23
CA TYR A 65 18.03 -10.14 -3.59
C TYR A 65 16.50 -10.13 -3.60
N ARG A 66 15.87 -11.00 -2.82
CA ARG A 66 14.40 -11.04 -2.67
C ARG A 66 13.84 -9.71 -2.17
N LEU A 67 14.48 -9.11 -1.17
CA LEU A 67 14.09 -7.80 -0.63
C LEU A 67 14.18 -6.68 -1.69
N GLN A 68 15.22 -6.70 -2.52
CA GLN A 68 15.37 -5.72 -3.61
C GLN A 68 14.32 -5.91 -4.71
N CYS A 69 14.02 -7.16 -5.08
CA CYS A 69 12.95 -7.46 -6.03
C CYS A 69 11.58 -7.00 -5.50
N HIS A 70 11.30 -7.24 -4.22
CA HIS A 70 10.08 -6.77 -3.57
C HIS A 70 10.00 -5.23 -3.60
N HIS A 71 11.06 -4.53 -3.18
CA HIS A 71 11.13 -3.06 -3.25
C HIS A 71 10.84 -2.52 -4.66
N ARG A 72 11.45 -3.13 -5.69
CA ARG A 72 11.24 -2.74 -7.08
C ARG A 72 9.78 -2.93 -7.49
N LEU A 73 9.19 -4.08 -7.15
CA LEU A 73 7.79 -4.38 -7.46
C LEU A 73 6.84 -3.37 -6.80
N MET A 74 6.99 -3.13 -5.50
CA MET A 74 6.15 -2.18 -4.76
C MET A 74 6.25 -0.78 -5.34
N ARG A 75 7.46 -0.33 -5.68
CA ARG A 75 7.65 0.98 -6.33
C ARG A 75 6.88 1.09 -7.64
N GLN A 76 6.89 0.04 -8.47
CA GLN A 76 6.14 0.05 -9.74
C GLN A 76 4.63 0.10 -9.49
N ILE A 77 4.13 -0.69 -8.53
CA ILE A 77 2.71 -0.68 -8.15
C ILE A 77 2.30 0.72 -7.67
N THR A 78 3.07 1.34 -6.79
CA THR A 78 2.79 2.70 -6.29
C THR A 78 2.77 3.72 -7.42
N LEU A 79 3.72 3.66 -8.36
CA LEU A 79 3.77 4.57 -9.50
C LEU A 79 2.58 4.37 -10.44
N ALA A 80 2.22 3.11 -10.73
CA ALA A 80 1.06 2.79 -11.55
C ALA A 80 -0.24 3.32 -10.92
N ARG A 81 -0.42 3.10 -9.60
CA ARG A 81 -1.56 3.63 -8.84
C ARG A 81 -1.62 5.15 -8.90
N LYS A 82 -0.51 5.86 -8.65
CA LYS A 82 -0.45 7.33 -8.75
C LYS A 82 -0.84 7.84 -10.14
N ARG A 83 -0.34 7.19 -11.20
CA ARG A 83 -0.69 7.55 -12.59
C ARG A 83 -2.16 7.33 -12.89
N LEU A 84 -2.72 6.22 -12.41
CA LEU A 84 -4.14 5.92 -12.59
C LEU A 84 -5.02 6.93 -11.84
N SER A 85 -4.73 7.18 -10.56
CA SER A 85 -5.46 8.16 -9.75
C SER A 85 -5.43 9.56 -10.36
N LYS A 86 -4.26 10.00 -10.85
CA LYS A 86 -4.13 11.29 -11.55
C LYS A 86 -5.05 11.38 -12.77
N LYS A 87 -5.06 10.36 -13.63
CA LYS A 87 -5.92 10.33 -14.83
C LYS A 87 -7.42 10.26 -14.51
N ILE A 88 -7.79 9.68 -13.37
CA ILE A 88 -9.18 9.65 -12.90
C ILE A 88 -9.60 11.04 -12.46
N LEU A 89 -8.77 11.71 -11.64
CA LEU A 89 -9.03 13.06 -11.15
C LEU A 89 -9.12 14.07 -12.31
N GLU A 90 -8.18 14.01 -13.26
CA GLU A 90 -8.20 14.86 -14.47
C GLU A 90 -9.49 14.68 -15.27
N ARG A 91 -9.99 13.44 -15.43
CA ARG A 91 -11.26 13.18 -16.11
C ARG A 91 -12.46 13.76 -15.38
N GLN A 92 -12.46 13.75 -14.05
CA GLN A 92 -13.55 14.31 -13.25
C GLN A 92 -13.60 15.85 -13.37
N LEU A 93 -12.45 16.51 -13.36
CA LEU A 93 -12.38 17.98 -13.51
C LEU A 93 -12.93 18.45 -14.87
N VAL A 94 -12.54 17.79 -15.96
CA VAL A 94 -13.04 18.11 -17.31
C VAL A 94 -14.55 17.84 -17.45
N GLN A 95 -15.07 16.81 -16.77
CA GLN A 95 -16.52 16.52 -16.78
C GLN A 95 -17.34 17.58 -16.02
N MET A 96 -16.79 18.20 -14.97
CA MET A 96 -17.49 19.28 -14.25
C MET A 96 -17.58 20.58 -15.07
N GLU A 97 -16.53 20.93 -15.82
CA GLU A 97 -16.53 22.11 -16.70
C GLU A 97 -17.50 21.97 -17.88
N THR A 98 -17.57 20.78 -18.50
CA THR A 98 -18.49 20.51 -19.64
C THR A 98 -19.97 20.45 -19.25
N VAL A 99 -20.29 20.15 -18.00
CA VAL A 99 -21.68 20.22 -17.48
C VAL A 99 -22.11 21.66 -17.25
N GLN A 100 -21.23 22.53 -16.74
CA GLN A 100 -21.53 23.96 -16.54
C GLN A 100 -21.81 24.68 -17.87
N GLU A 101 -21.08 24.35 -18.93
CA GLU A 101 -21.29 24.97 -20.25
C GLU A 101 -22.61 24.53 -20.91
N ARG A 102 -23.08 23.30 -20.65
CA ARG A 102 -24.39 22.82 -21.13
C ARG A 102 -25.58 23.43 -20.39
N VAL A 103 -25.43 23.75 -19.10
CA VAL A 103 -26.48 24.43 -18.32
C VAL A 103 -26.69 25.87 -18.82
N HIS A 104 -25.61 26.54 -19.24
CA HIS A 104 -25.66 27.94 -19.68
C HIS A 104 -26.32 28.15 -21.06
N VAL A 105 -26.32 27.13 -21.93
CA VAL A 105 -26.97 27.16 -23.25
C VAL A 105 -28.50 27.01 -23.13
N PHE A 106 -29.00 26.31 -22.10
CA PHE A 106 -30.44 26.04 -21.94
C PHE A 106 -31.27 27.27 -21.50
N GLN A 107 -30.64 28.34 -20.98
CA GLN A 107 -31.34 29.55 -20.54
C GLN A 107 -31.53 30.62 -21.63
N ARG A 108 -31.03 30.41 -22.86
CA ARG A 108 -31.18 31.38 -23.97
C ARG A 108 -32.34 31.12 -24.93
N GLU A 109 -32.96 29.93 -24.88
CA GLU A 109 -34.18 29.64 -25.65
C GLU A 109 -35.41 29.79 -24.74
N GLY A 110 -35.86 31.04 -24.60
CA GLY A 110 -37.06 31.36 -23.84
C GLY A 110 -38.34 30.95 -24.57
N THR A 111 -39.02 29.91 -24.07
CA THR A 111 -40.46 29.87 -23.70
C THR A 111 -40.90 28.40 -23.57
N PRO A 112 -41.45 27.95 -22.42
CA PRO A 112 -42.06 26.63 -22.34
C PRO A 112 -43.48 26.65 -22.96
N PRO A 113 -43.90 25.64 -23.73
CA PRO A 113 -45.29 25.47 -24.10
C PRO A 113 -46.14 25.13 -22.85
N PRO A 114 -47.45 25.42 -22.87
CA PRO A 114 -48.30 25.34 -21.69
C PRO A 114 -48.49 23.88 -21.24
N ASN A 115 -48.48 23.74 -19.91
CA ASN A 115 -48.56 22.50 -19.16
C ASN A 115 -49.93 21.82 -19.30
N ASN A 116 -49.95 20.52 -19.55
CA ASN A 116 -51.00 19.57 -19.18
C ASN A 116 -50.28 18.23 -19.24
N TYR A 117 -50.16 17.41 -18.19
CA TYR A 117 -51.22 16.69 -17.47
C TYR A 117 -50.63 16.16 -16.15
N ASN A 118 -51.44 16.18 -15.10
CA ASN A 118 -51.10 15.64 -13.78
C ASN A 118 -50.92 14.12 -13.83
N THR A 119 -49.78 13.61 -13.37
CA THR A 119 -49.72 12.31 -12.67
C THR A 119 -48.71 12.38 -11.53
N HIS A 120 -49.14 11.90 -10.38
CA HIS A 120 -48.58 12.07 -9.04
C HIS A 120 -47.48 11.01 -8.73
N PRO A 121 -46.92 10.96 -7.50
CA PRO A 121 -45.50 11.10 -7.17
C PRO A 121 -44.70 9.79 -7.13
N SER A 122 -43.40 9.85 -7.43
CA SER A 122 -42.44 8.84 -6.97
C SER A 122 -41.03 9.42 -6.78
N ASP A 123 -40.68 9.51 -5.50
CA ASP A 123 -39.35 9.41 -4.90
C ASP A 123 -38.16 10.11 -5.58
N SER A 124 -37.95 11.36 -5.16
CA SER A 124 -36.63 11.97 -5.19
C SER A 124 -35.76 11.40 -4.06
N ARG A 125 -34.81 10.50 -4.38
CA ARG A 125 -33.62 10.32 -3.54
C ARG A 125 -32.40 10.93 -4.25
N PRO A 126 -31.67 11.85 -3.61
CA PRO A 126 -30.39 12.31 -4.13
C PRO A 126 -29.39 11.14 -4.07
N ILE A 127 -28.76 10.79 -5.21
CA ILE A 127 -27.64 9.86 -5.22
C ILE A 127 -26.43 10.61 -4.63
N GLN A 128 -26.09 10.22 -3.40
CA GLN A 128 -25.09 10.82 -2.53
C GLN A 128 -23.67 10.55 -3.07
N SER A 129 -22.95 11.59 -3.48
CA SER A 129 -21.59 11.50 -4.05
C SER A 129 -20.48 11.25 -3.02
N ASP A 130 -20.82 10.95 -1.77
CA ASP A 130 -19.87 11.04 -0.66
C ASP A 130 -19.12 9.73 -0.35
N TYR A 131 -19.44 8.63 -1.03
CA TYR A 131 -18.86 7.32 -0.69
C TYR A 131 -17.44 7.09 -1.26
N LEU A 132 -17.05 7.78 -2.34
CA LEU A 132 -15.75 7.50 -2.99
C LEU A 132 -14.56 8.30 -2.43
N THR A 133 -14.80 9.35 -1.65
CA THR A 133 -13.73 10.25 -1.18
C THR A 133 -13.03 9.75 0.09
N SER A 134 -13.62 8.79 0.82
CA SER A 134 -13.10 8.33 2.12
C SER A 134 -12.03 7.21 2.05
N GLN A 135 -11.75 6.65 0.87
CA GLN A 135 -10.81 5.51 0.74
C GLN A 135 -9.43 5.86 0.17
N ILE A 136 -9.17 7.11 -0.19
CA ILE A 136 -7.94 7.49 -0.90
C ILE A 136 -6.81 7.95 0.04
N GLU A 137 -7.10 8.24 1.31
CA GLU A 137 -6.11 8.76 2.28
C GLU A 137 -5.73 7.78 3.41
N ARG A 138 -5.55 6.48 3.14
CA ARG A 138 -5.00 5.56 4.17
C ARG A 138 -3.51 5.32 3.99
N SER A 139 -2.75 5.69 5.03
CA SER A 139 -1.33 5.39 5.18
C SER A 139 -1.07 3.88 5.15
N PRO A 140 0.09 3.40 4.67
CA PRO A 140 0.40 1.96 4.54
C PRO A 140 0.22 1.14 5.82
N SER A 141 0.37 1.78 6.98
CA SER A 141 0.17 1.19 8.31
C SER A 141 -1.29 0.82 8.59
N GLN A 142 -2.26 1.58 8.08
CA GLN A 142 -3.70 1.32 8.29
C GLN A 142 -4.17 0.07 7.53
N ILE A 143 -3.63 -0.16 6.32
CA ILE A 143 -4.04 -1.28 5.46
C ILE A 143 -3.70 -2.62 6.14
N VAL A 144 -2.59 -2.70 6.88
CA VAL A 144 -2.16 -3.92 7.60
C VAL A 144 -3.12 -4.22 8.76
N SER A 145 -3.50 -3.20 9.54
CA SER A 145 -4.45 -3.34 10.65
C SER A 145 -5.84 -3.76 10.19
N ASP A 146 -6.33 -3.19 9.08
CA ASP A 146 -7.66 -3.50 8.55
C ASP A 146 -7.71 -4.93 7.99
N THR A 147 -6.60 -5.43 7.42
CA THR A 147 -6.51 -6.83 6.99
C THR A 147 -6.44 -7.81 8.15
N GLU A 148 -5.76 -7.48 9.26
CA GLU A 148 -5.73 -8.34 10.45
C GLU A 148 -7.12 -8.47 11.09
N GLN A 149 -7.85 -7.36 11.22
CA GLN A 149 -9.23 -7.36 11.75
C GLN A 149 -10.22 -8.11 10.84
N ALA A 150 -10.06 -8.02 9.52
CA ALA A 150 -10.86 -8.80 8.56
C ALA A 150 -10.55 -10.31 8.66
N ILE A 151 -9.31 -10.70 8.92
CA ILE A 151 -8.93 -12.11 9.07
C ILE A 151 -9.42 -12.66 10.43
N GLN A 152 -9.31 -11.91 11.53
CA GLN A 152 -9.83 -12.33 12.83
C GLN A 152 -11.35 -12.52 12.84
N SER A 153 -12.10 -11.65 12.14
CA SER A 153 -13.55 -11.76 12.04
C SER A 153 -14.00 -12.97 11.21
N ILE A 154 -13.23 -13.38 10.20
CA ILE A 154 -13.51 -14.61 9.43
C ILE A 154 -13.24 -15.87 10.27
N LEU A 155 -12.19 -15.85 11.09
CA LEU A 155 -11.85 -17.00 11.95
C LEU A 155 -12.85 -17.21 13.09
N ASN A 156 -13.39 -16.12 13.66
CA ASN A 156 -14.35 -16.22 14.77
C ASN A 156 -15.79 -16.60 14.33
N ASN A 157 -16.12 -16.48 13.04
CA ASN A 157 -17.44 -16.84 12.50
C ASN A 157 -17.53 -18.30 12.02
N ASN A 158 -16.44 -19.07 12.13
CA ASN A 158 -16.38 -20.48 11.75
C ASN A 158 -16.10 -21.40 12.96
N ALA A 159 -16.41 -20.94 14.18
CA ALA A 159 -16.30 -21.69 15.43
C ALA A 159 -17.68 -21.93 16.05
#